data_AF-A0A1J3HTV5-F1
#
_entry.id   AF-A0A1J3HTV5-F1
#
_cell.length_a   1.000
_cell.length_b   1.000
_cell.length_c   1.000
_cell.angle_alpha   90.00
_cell.angle_beta   90.00
_cell.angle_gamma   90.00
#
_symmetry.space_group_name_H-M   'P 1'
#
loop_
_entity.id
_entity.type
_entity.pdbx_description
1 polymer ?
#
loop_
_entity_poly.entity_id
_entity_poly.type
_entity_poly.pdbx_seq_one_letter_code
_entity_poly.pdbx_strand_id
1 'polypeptide(L)'
;GGSTSSDFPISRFYRNLPGKMSGRGKGGKGLGKGGAKRHRKVLRDNIQGITKPAIRRLARRGGVKRISGLIYEETRGVLKIFLEN
;
A
#
# COMPACT_ATOMS: atom_id res chain seq x y z
N GLY A 1 -38.63 32.00 56.31
CA GLY A 1 -38.13 32.02 54.92
C GLY A 1 -36.83 31.25 54.85
N GLY A 2 -36.72 30.35 53.87
CA GLY A 2 -35.45 29.85 53.34
C GLY A 2 -34.78 28.70 54.09
N SER A 3 -35.09 27.48 53.65
CA SER A 3 -34.50 26.19 54.06
C SER A 3 -33.23 25.84 53.27
N THR A 4 -32.57 24.77 53.76
CA THR A 4 -31.79 23.75 53.03
C THR A 4 -30.36 24.05 52.59
N SER A 5 -29.46 23.48 53.39
CA SER A 5 -28.27 22.70 53.01
C SER A 5 -28.39 21.84 51.74
N SER A 6 -27.21 21.43 51.24
CA SER A 6 -26.90 20.44 50.18
C SER A 6 -27.13 20.87 48.74
N ASP A 7 -26.03 21.00 47.97
CA ASP A 7 -25.84 20.33 46.66
C ASP A 7 -24.64 20.90 45.89
N PHE A 8 -23.42 20.47 46.23
CA PHE A 8 -22.27 20.58 45.32
C PHE A 8 -22.03 19.23 44.65
N PRO A 9 -22.40 19.02 43.38
CA PRO A 9 -22.24 17.73 42.73
C PRO A 9 -20.77 17.46 42.36
N ILE A 10 -20.24 16.38 42.94
CA ILE A 10 -19.04 15.67 42.48
C ILE A 10 -19.39 14.96 41.16
N SER A 11 -19.44 15.70 40.05
CA SER A 11 -19.72 15.13 38.72
C SER A 11 -18.88 15.76 37.60
N ARG A 12 -17.65 16.17 37.92
CA ARG A 12 -16.68 16.71 36.95
C ARG A 12 -15.49 15.81 36.64
N PHE A 13 -15.57 14.52 36.94
CA PHE A 13 -14.49 13.56 36.69
C PHE A 13 -14.87 12.35 35.82
N TYR A 14 -15.78 12.54 34.86
CA TYR A 14 -15.91 11.65 33.71
C TYR A 14 -15.88 12.45 32.40
N ARG A 15 -14.71 12.97 32.05
CA ARG A 15 -14.45 13.49 30.70
C ARG A 15 -14.07 12.32 29.79
N ASN A 16 -15.09 11.62 29.30
CA ASN A 16 -14.97 10.80 28.09
C ASN A 16 -14.63 11.73 26.91
N LEU A 17 -13.41 11.63 26.38
CA LEU A 17 -13.03 12.22 25.10
C LEU A 17 -12.36 11.14 24.23
N PRO A 18 -13.01 10.65 23.16
CA PRO A 18 -12.31 9.90 22.11
C PRO A 18 -11.40 10.88 21.37
N GLY A 19 -10.10 10.83 21.68
CA GLY A 19 -9.05 11.59 21.00
C GLY A 19 -8.90 11.16 19.55
N LYS A 20 -9.75 11.72 18.68
CA LYS A 20 -9.46 12.25 17.34
C LYS A 20 -8.16 11.70 16.72
N MET A 21 -8.26 10.61 15.94
CA MET A 21 -7.17 10.16 15.06
C MET A 21 -6.84 11.28 14.07
N SER A 22 -5.73 11.98 14.30
CA SER A 22 -5.22 13.00 13.40
C SER A 22 -4.75 12.36 12.08
N GLY A 23 -5.38 12.75 10.97
CA GLY A 23 -4.67 12.85 9.69
C GLY A 23 -4.70 11.65 8.74
N ARG A 24 -5.82 10.96 8.57
CA ARG A 24 -6.01 10.11 7.37
C ARG A 24 -6.64 10.95 6.25
N GLY A 25 -5.80 11.69 5.54
CA GLY A 25 -6.21 12.45 4.36
C GLY A 25 -6.87 11.55 3.32
N LYS A 26 -8.15 11.80 3.01
CA LYS A 26 -8.81 11.32 1.80
C LYS A 26 -8.39 12.23 0.65
N GLY A 27 -7.27 11.89 0.01
CA GLY A 27 -6.76 12.55 -1.20
C GLY A 27 -6.83 11.62 -2.39
N GLY A 28 -7.88 11.79 -3.20
CA GLY A 28 -8.13 11.31 -4.56
C GLY A 28 -7.32 10.14 -5.14
N LYS A 29 -8.04 9.06 -5.47
CA LYS A 29 -7.65 8.10 -6.51
C LYS A 29 -7.75 8.82 -7.88
N GLY A 30 -6.80 9.70 -8.16
CA GLY A 30 -6.68 10.39 -9.43
C GLY A 30 -6.18 9.43 -10.50
N LEU A 31 -7.08 8.68 -11.12
CA LEU A 31 -6.81 8.04 -12.42
C LEU A 31 -6.77 9.14 -13.49
N GLY A 32 -5.70 9.94 -13.47
CA GLY A 32 -5.37 10.84 -14.57
C GLY A 32 -4.98 10.00 -15.77
N LYS A 33 -5.92 9.86 -16.73
CA LYS A 33 -5.69 9.19 -18.01
C LYS A 33 -4.69 10.00 -18.84
N GLY A 34 -3.39 9.79 -18.60
CA GLY A 34 -2.32 10.15 -19.53
C GLY A 34 -1.96 8.93 -20.37
N GLY A 35 -2.61 8.77 -21.53
CA GLY A 35 -2.29 7.71 -22.48
C GLY A 35 -0.83 7.80 -22.91
N ALA A 36 0.01 6.89 -22.41
CA ALA A 36 1.39 6.83 -22.82
C ALA A 36 1.50 6.34 -24.27
N LYS A 37 2.21 7.11 -25.09
CA LYS A 37 2.51 6.88 -26.50
C LYS A 37 2.98 5.43 -26.73
N ARG A 38 2.22 4.64 -27.50
CA ARG A 38 2.61 3.29 -27.92
C ARG A 38 3.74 3.38 -28.93
N HIS A 39 4.97 3.32 -28.45
CA HIS A 39 6.10 2.98 -29.31
C HIS A 39 6.15 1.46 -29.44
N ARG A 40 5.89 0.96 -30.65
CA ARG A 40 6.06 -0.45 -31.04
C ARG A 40 7.41 -0.95 -30.55
N LYS A 41 7.44 -2.08 -29.82
CA LYS A 41 8.68 -2.63 -29.26
C LYS A 41 9.55 -3.17 -30.40
N VAL A 42 10.78 -2.68 -30.48
CA VAL A 42 11.88 -3.30 -31.25
C VAL A 42 12.29 -4.58 -30.51
N LEU A 43 12.56 -5.66 -31.25
CA LEU A 43 13.04 -6.93 -30.69
C LEU A 43 14.38 -6.69 -29.99
N ARG A 44 14.41 -6.90 -28.68
CA ARG A 44 15.59 -6.82 -27.81
C ARG A 44 15.60 -8.05 -26.92
N ASP A 45 16.73 -8.35 -26.30
CA ASP A 45 16.82 -9.38 -25.27
C ASP A 45 15.84 -9.09 -24.14
N ASN A 46 14.72 -9.81 -24.17
CA ASN A 46 13.55 -9.54 -23.33
C ASN A 46 13.78 -9.89 -21.86
N ILE A 47 14.86 -10.60 -21.56
CA ILE A 47 15.18 -11.09 -20.22
C ILE A 47 15.38 -9.94 -19.24
N GLN A 48 16.08 -8.86 -19.65
CA GLN A 48 16.21 -7.65 -18.83
C GLN A 48 14.97 -6.74 -18.90
N GLY A 49 14.09 -6.98 -19.88
CA GLY A 49 12.75 -6.39 -19.93
C GLY A 49 11.86 -6.83 -18.78
N ILE A 50 12.15 -7.99 -18.16
CA ILE A 50 11.56 -8.40 -16.88
C ILE A 50 12.26 -7.65 -15.75
N THR A 51 11.76 -6.46 -15.45
CA THR A 51 12.36 -5.54 -14.48
C THR A 51 12.07 -5.94 -13.03
N LYS A 52 12.93 -5.55 -12.09
CA LYS A 52 12.74 -5.72 -10.63
C LYS A 52 11.33 -5.32 -10.11
N PRO A 53 10.71 -4.19 -10.53
CA PRO A 53 9.35 -3.88 -10.12
C PRO A 53 8.29 -4.83 -10.69
N ALA A 54 8.50 -5.43 -11.87
CA ALA A 54 7.58 -6.43 -12.42
C ALA A 54 7.58 -7.71 -11.57
N ILE A 55 8.76 -8.21 -11.20
CA ILE A 55 8.93 -9.36 -10.29
C ILE A 55 8.30 -9.04 -8.92
N ARG A 56 8.54 -7.83 -8.40
CA ARG A 56 7.89 -7.38 -7.15
C ARG A 56 6.37 -7.42 -7.27
N ARG A 57 5.76 -6.92 -8.35
CA ARG A 57 4.31 -6.96 -8.55
C ARG A 57 3.76 -8.39 -8.60
N LEU A 58 4.47 -9.33 -9.23
CA LEU A 58 4.10 -10.74 -9.26
C LEU A 58 4.13 -11.35 -7.86
N ALA A 59 5.26 -11.22 -7.17
CA ALA A 59 5.42 -11.73 -5.81
C ALA A 59 4.39 -11.15 -4.84
N ARG A 60 4.04 -9.86 -4.98
CA ARG A 60 2.98 -9.24 -4.16
C ARG A 60 1.61 -9.80 -4.48
N ARG A 61 1.28 -10.06 -5.75
CA ARG A 61 0.05 -10.77 -6.12
C ARG A 61 0.01 -12.18 -5.54
N GLY A 62 1.15 -12.85 -5.46
CA GLY A 62 1.30 -14.16 -4.81
C GLY A 62 1.39 -14.13 -3.27
N GLY A 63 1.12 -13.00 -2.61
CA GLY A 63 1.13 -12.92 -1.15
C GLY A 63 2.52 -12.88 -0.50
N VAL A 64 3.58 -12.70 -1.26
CA VAL A 64 4.96 -12.68 -0.75
C VAL A 64 5.24 -11.37 0.00
N LYS A 65 5.50 -11.47 1.32
CA LYS A 65 5.69 -10.31 2.22
C LYS A 65 7.11 -9.71 2.15
N ARG A 66 8.15 -10.52 2.05
CA ARG A 66 9.55 -10.09 1.92
C ARG A 66 10.22 -10.90 0.82
N ILE A 67 11.09 -10.26 0.05
CA ILE A 67 11.77 -10.85 -1.10
C ILE A 67 13.26 -10.56 -0.96
N SER A 68 14.10 -11.59 -1.08
CA SER A 68 15.56 -11.45 -1.09
C SER A 68 16.05 -10.86 -2.42
N GLY A 69 17.24 -10.24 -2.42
CA GLY A 69 17.86 -9.68 -3.62
C GLY A 69 18.23 -10.73 -4.68
N LEU A 70 18.53 -11.96 -4.24
CA LEU A 70 18.92 -13.06 -5.13
C LEU A 70 17.77 -13.53 -6.03
N ILE A 71 16.53 -13.36 -5.58
CA ILE A 71 15.34 -13.79 -6.30
C ILE A 71 15.21 -13.09 -7.66
N TYR A 72 15.72 -11.87 -7.84
CA TYR A 72 15.51 -11.16 -9.10
C TYR A 72 16.16 -11.86 -10.30
N GLU A 73 17.36 -12.39 -10.14
CA GLU A 73 18.04 -13.11 -11.24
C GLU A 73 17.50 -14.53 -11.38
N GLU A 74 17.26 -15.21 -10.26
CA GLU A 74 16.69 -16.57 -10.25
C GLU A 74 15.32 -16.63 -10.95
N THR A 75 14.43 -15.66 -10.66
CA THR A 75 13.10 -15.61 -11.30
C THR A 75 13.20 -15.39 -12.81
N ARG A 76 14.23 -14.66 -13.29
CA ARG A 76 14.43 -14.47 -14.73
C ARG A 76 14.85 -15.77 -15.41
N GLY A 77 15.74 -16.53 -14.79
CA GLY A 77 16.13 -17.87 -15.27
C GLY A 77 14.94 -18.82 -15.36
N VAL A 78 14.12 -18.89 -14.30
CA VAL A 78 12.90 -19.71 -14.29
C VAL A 78 11.91 -19.28 -15.37
N LEU A 79 11.69 -17.98 -15.54
CA LEU A 79 10.78 -17.45 -16.57
C LEU A 79 11.27 -17.74 -18.00
N LYS A 80 12.59 -17.78 -18.20
CA LYS A 80 13.18 -18.14 -19.50
C LYS A 80 12.91 -19.61 -19.82
N ILE A 81 13.23 -20.51 -18.89
CA ILE A 81 12.99 -21.96 -19.03
C ILE A 81 11.50 -22.26 -19.26
N PHE A 82 10.61 -21.59 -18.53
CA PHE A 82 9.16 -21.77 -18.66
C PHE A 82 8.62 -21.40 -20.05
N LEU A 83 9.28 -20.50 -20.78
CA LEU A 83 8.85 -20.05 -22.11
C LEU A 83 9.60 -20.75 -23.26
N GLU A 84 10.72 -21.42 -22.97
CA GLU A 84 11.49 -22.19 -23.95
C GLU A 84 10.95 -23.62 -24.13
N ASN A 85 10.13 -24.12 -23.20
CA ASN A 85 9.36 -25.37 -23.29
C ASN A 85 7.92 -25.10 -23.74
#